data_AF-A0A1X9SZX5-F1
#
_entry.id   AF-A0A1X9SZX5-F1
#
_cell.length_a   1.000
_cell.length_b   1.000
_cell.length_c   1.000
_cell.angle_alpha   90.00
_cell.angle_beta   90.00
_cell.angle_gamma   90.00
#
_symmetry.space_group_name_H-M   'P 1'
#
loop_
_entity.id
_entity.type
_entity.pdbx_description
1 polymer ?
#
loop_
_entity_poly.entity_id
_entity_poly.type
_entity_poly.pdbx_seq_one_letter_code
_entity_poly.pdbx_strand_id
1 'polypeptide(L)'
;MTSSISTTIKFYINNFGFYDYIALSWVILLFFAILVLALYMLFKKPLFALFLFLLDFGGLGAGMYYSLKFIDNTTRPREIVAAPLRQLYYSDIMIADINLTNTSKRVFKKCRVRLSFHTIGKNSVQNFKFRLTPFHTQTAIIEQIPPGHTEQIKFIIRDFRPQNYSTKLNSECF
;
A
#
# COMPACT_ATOMS: atom_id res chain seq x y z
N MET A 1 7.49 17.02 3.84
CA MET A 1 8.29 16.39 2.76
C MET A 1 7.34 15.80 1.73
N THR A 2 7.28 16.40 0.55
CA THR A 2 6.48 15.92 -0.59
C THR A 2 7.08 14.62 -1.12
N SER A 3 6.40 13.49 -0.94
CA SER A 3 6.85 12.21 -1.47
C SER A 3 6.71 12.21 -2.99
N SER A 4 7.78 12.54 -3.71
CA SER A 4 7.83 12.41 -5.17
C SER A 4 7.63 10.94 -5.55
N ILE A 5 6.75 10.66 -6.52
CA ILE A 5 6.42 9.32 -7.01
C ILE A 5 7.69 8.50 -7.31
N SER A 6 8.73 9.16 -7.85
CA SER A 6 10.03 8.55 -8.12
C SER A 6 10.69 7.93 -6.87
N THR A 7 10.62 8.60 -5.71
CA THR A 7 11.22 8.10 -4.46
C THR A 7 10.47 6.88 -3.93
N THR A 8 9.14 6.85 -4.10
CA THR A 8 8.32 5.68 -3.77
C THR A 8 8.69 4.50 -4.67
N ILE A 9 8.76 4.71 -5.99
CA ILE A 9 9.12 3.64 -6.94
C ILE A 9 10.51 3.08 -6.64
N LYS A 10 11.52 3.94 -6.43
CA LYS A 10 12.88 3.50 -6.10
C LYS A 10 12.92 2.68 -4.80
N PHE A 11 12.14 3.05 -3.80
CA PHE A 11 12.06 2.29 -2.55
C PHE A 11 11.49 0.89 -2.76
N TYR A 12 10.45 0.74 -3.59
CA TYR A 12 9.88 -0.56 -3.91
C TYR A 12 10.87 -1.43 -4.69
N ILE A 13 11.47 -0.90 -5.75
CA ILE A 13 12.43 -1.64 -6.58
C ILE A 13 13.62 -2.12 -5.75
N ASN A 14 14.14 -1.30 -4.84
CA ASN A 14 15.34 -1.65 -4.08
C ASN A 14 15.08 -2.64 -2.94
N ASN A 15 13.82 -2.81 -2.52
CA ASN A 15 13.47 -3.68 -1.40
C ASN A 15 12.58 -4.87 -1.81
N PHE A 16 12.21 -5.00 -3.09
CA PHE A 16 11.44 -6.15 -3.56
C PHE A 16 12.19 -7.46 -3.36
N GLY A 17 11.45 -8.44 -2.84
CA GLY A 17 11.94 -9.79 -2.67
C GLY A 17 11.89 -10.55 -3.99
N PHE A 18 12.62 -11.65 -4.06
CA PHE A 18 12.64 -12.53 -5.23
C PHE A 18 11.23 -13.00 -5.65
N TYR A 19 10.34 -13.28 -4.69
CA TYR A 19 8.96 -13.69 -4.96
C TYR A 19 8.13 -12.59 -5.64
N ASP A 20 8.37 -11.31 -5.30
CA ASP A 20 7.68 -10.18 -5.94
C ASP A 20 8.02 -10.13 -7.44
N TYR A 21 9.29 -10.32 -7.79
CA TYR A 21 9.74 -10.36 -9.18
C TYR A 21 9.15 -11.53 -9.97
N ILE A 22 9.11 -12.73 -9.39
CA ILE A 22 8.52 -13.91 -10.06
C ILE A 22 7.05 -13.66 -10.35
N ALA A 23 6.30 -13.17 -9.36
CA ALA A 23 4.86 -13.03 -9.51
C ALA A 23 4.49 -11.90 -10.48
N LEU A 24 5.23 -10.77 -10.48
CA LEU A 24 5.06 -9.72 -11.48
C LEU A 24 5.44 -10.20 -12.87
N SER A 25 6.56 -10.94 -13.01
CA SER A 25 6.98 -11.51 -14.28
C SER A 25 5.95 -12.50 -14.82
N TRP A 26 5.31 -13.30 -13.95
CA TRP A 26 4.26 -14.24 -14.32
C TRP A 26 3.01 -13.53 -14.84
N VAL A 27 2.57 -12.47 -14.18
CA VAL A 27 1.42 -11.65 -14.63
C VAL A 27 1.70 -11.03 -16.00
N ILE A 28 2.91 -10.49 -16.21
CA ILE A 28 3.31 -9.90 -17.49
C ILE A 28 3.38 -10.96 -18.59
N LEU A 29 3.91 -12.15 -18.30
CA LEU A 29 3.99 -13.25 -19.26
C LEU A 29 2.59 -13.69 -19.70
N LEU A 30 1.66 -13.86 -18.75
CA LEU A 30 0.28 -14.21 -19.06
C LEU A 30 -0.41 -13.17 -19.93
N PHE A 31 -0.18 -11.88 -19.66
CA PHE A 31 -0.68 -10.79 -20.50
C PHE A 31 -0.19 -10.93 -21.95
N PHE A 32 1.12 -11.12 -22.17
CA PHE A 32 1.64 -11.31 -23.53
C PHE A 32 1.08 -12.56 -24.21
N ALA A 33 0.88 -13.66 -23.47
CA ALA A 33 0.30 -14.89 -24.02
C ALA A 33 -1.16 -14.68 -24.48
N ILE A 34 -1.97 -13.98 -23.68
CA ILE A 34 -3.36 -13.65 -24.00
C ILE A 34 -3.42 -12.63 -25.14
N LEU A 35 -2.53 -11.65 -25.17
CA LEU A 35 -2.44 -10.66 -26.25
C LEU A 35 -2.15 -11.33 -27.60
N VAL A 36 -1.18 -12.25 -27.65
CA VAL A 36 -0.89 -13.01 -28.88
C VAL A 36 -2.10 -13.85 -29.31
N LEU A 37 -2.79 -14.48 -28.35
CA LEU A 37 -4.02 -15.23 -28.64
C LEU A 37 -5.12 -14.33 -29.21
N ALA A 38 -5.31 -13.14 -28.65
CA ALA A 38 -6.28 -12.16 -29.11
C ALA A 38 -5.97 -11.68 -30.53
N LEU A 39 -4.70 -11.38 -30.83
CA LEU A 39 -4.24 -11.01 -32.17
C LEU A 39 -4.46 -12.13 -33.19
N TYR A 40 -4.16 -13.38 -32.83
CA TYR A 40 -4.40 -14.52 -33.70
C TYR A 40 -5.90 -14.71 -33.99
N MET A 41 -6.76 -14.51 -32.99
CA MET A 41 -8.21 -14.63 -33.14
C MET A 41 -8.86 -13.50 -33.95
N LEU A 42 -8.17 -12.36 -34.11
CA LEU A 42 -8.68 -11.21 -34.85
C LEU A 42 -9.10 -11.57 -36.29
N PHE A 43 -8.34 -12.46 -36.94
CA PHE A 43 -8.61 -12.90 -38.31
C PHE A 43 -9.84 -13.80 -38.44
N LYS A 44 -10.24 -14.50 -37.37
CA LYS A 44 -11.37 -15.46 -37.40
C LYS A 44 -12.64 -14.89 -36.80
N LYS A 45 -12.55 -14.23 -35.64
CA LYS A 45 -13.69 -13.69 -34.88
C LYS A 45 -13.33 -12.34 -34.25
N PRO A 46 -13.48 -11.23 -35.00
CA PRO A 46 -13.01 -9.92 -34.55
C PRO A 46 -13.73 -9.43 -33.28
N LEU A 47 -15.02 -9.72 -33.12
CA LEU A 47 -15.79 -9.32 -31.94
C LEU A 47 -15.27 -10.00 -30.65
N PHE A 48 -14.93 -11.29 -30.75
CA PHE A 48 -14.40 -12.05 -29.62
C PHE A 48 -12.97 -11.62 -29.28
N ALA A 49 -12.14 -11.35 -30.30
CA ALA A 49 -10.80 -10.83 -30.13
C ALA A 49 -10.80 -9.47 -29.40
N LEU A 50 -11.73 -8.57 -29.75
CA LEU A 50 -11.88 -7.28 -29.07
C LEU A 50 -12.25 -7.45 -27.58
N PHE A 51 -13.18 -8.35 -27.27
CA PHE A 51 -13.54 -8.65 -25.87
C PHE A 51 -12.36 -9.20 -25.08
N LEU A 52 -11.62 -10.15 -25.67
CA LEU A 52 -10.42 -10.73 -25.08
C LEU A 52 -9.34 -9.68 -24.80
N PHE A 53 -9.10 -8.78 -25.77
CA PHE A 53 -8.14 -7.69 -25.62
C PHE A 53 -8.52 -6.75 -24.47
N LEU A 54 -9.80 -6.38 -24.37
CA LEU A 54 -10.28 -5.49 -23.31
C LEU A 54 -10.19 -6.15 -21.93
N LEU A 55 -10.49 -7.45 -21.87
CA LEU A 55 -10.34 -8.27 -20.67
C LEU A 55 -8.87 -8.44 -20.27
N ASP A 56 -7.95 -8.57 -21.21
CA ASP A 56 -6.52 -8.71 -20.97
C ASP A 56 -5.93 -7.46 -20.32
N PHE A 57 -6.26 -6.26 -20.83
CA PHE A 57 -5.85 -5.00 -20.21
C PHE A 57 -6.43 -4.82 -18.80
N GLY A 58 -7.71 -5.18 -18.59
CA GLY A 58 -8.31 -5.17 -17.26
C GLY A 58 -7.65 -6.20 -16.32
N GLY A 59 -7.34 -7.37 -16.85
CA GLY A 59 -6.67 -8.47 -16.18
C GLY A 59 -5.24 -8.12 -15.76
N LEU A 60 -4.50 -7.35 -16.55
CA LEU A 60 -3.17 -6.87 -16.20
C LEU A 60 -3.22 -5.99 -14.94
N GLY A 61 -4.13 -5.01 -14.92
CA GLY A 61 -4.29 -4.10 -13.77
C GLY A 61 -4.73 -4.85 -12.50
N ALA A 62 -5.76 -5.69 -12.62
CA ALA A 62 -6.23 -6.51 -11.51
C ALA A 62 -5.15 -7.50 -11.04
N GLY A 63 -4.48 -8.17 -11.97
CA GLY A 63 -3.44 -9.16 -11.73
C GLY A 63 -2.25 -8.58 -10.97
N MET A 64 -1.76 -7.39 -11.36
CA MET A 64 -0.70 -6.70 -10.61
C MET A 64 -1.13 -6.40 -9.18
N TYR A 65 -2.35 -5.85 -8.99
CA TYR A 65 -2.85 -5.50 -7.66
C TYR A 65 -3.03 -6.74 -6.75
N TYR A 66 -3.67 -7.80 -7.27
CA TYR A 66 -3.92 -9.01 -6.50
C TYR A 66 -2.64 -9.80 -6.21
N SER A 67 -1.71 -9.87 -7.17
CA SER A 67 -0.45 -10.58 -6.99
C SER A 67 0.39 -9.97 -5.87
N LEU A 68 0.56 -8.64 -5.87
CA LEU A 68 1.26 -7.92 -4.79
C LEU A 68 0.59 -8.11 -3.43
N LYS A 69 -0.74 -8.00 -3.37
CA LYS A 69 -1.50 -8.21 -2.13
C LYS A 69 -1.37 -9.65 -1.61
N PHE A 70 -1.37 -10.64 -2.50
CA PHE A 70 -1.25 -12.04 -2.14
C PHE A 70 0.13 -12.35 -1.55
N ILE A 71 1.20 -11.83 -2.16
CA ILE A 71 2.57 -12.00 -1.67
C ILE A 71 2.73 -11.32 -0.31
N ASP A 72 2.22 -10.10 -0.14
CA ASP A 72 2.31 -9.37 1.12
C ASP A 72 1.65 -10.14 2.27
N ASN A 73 0.42 -10.64 2.05
CA ASN A 73 -0.30 -11.44 3.05
C ASN A 73 0.37 -12.78 3.36
N THR A 74 0.95 -13.44 2.36
CA THR A 74 1.50 -14.80 2.52
C THR A 74 2.92 -14.78 3.08
N THR A 75 3.76 -13.88 2.56
CA THR A 75 5.20 -13.87 2.86
C THR A 75 5.56 -12.89 3.97
N ARG A 76 4.74 -11.86 4.20
CA ARG A 76 5.01 -10.77 5.15
C ARG A 76 3.81 -10.47 6.05
N PRO A 77 3.23 -11.49 6.72
CA PRO A 77 2.19 -11.24 7.69
C PRO A 77 2.72 -10.35 8.81
N ARG A 78 1.94 -9.34 9.16
CA ARG A 78 2.26 -8.34 10.18
C ARG A 78 1.00 -7.92 10.89
N GLU A 79 1.14 -7.61 12.17
CA GLU A 79 0.07 -7.02 12.95
C GLU A 79 0.44 -5.58 13.27
N ILE A 80 -0.52 -4.69 13.07
CA ILE A 80 -0.36 -3.27 13.37
C ILE A 80 -1.44 -2.90 14.36
N VAL A 81 -1.04 -2.49 15.55
CA VAL A 81 -1.94 -2.01 16.59
C VAL A 81 -1.66 -0.54 16.81
N ALA A 82 -2.64 0.31 16.51
CA ALA A 82 -2.59 1.72 16.88
C ALA A 82 -3.06 1.87 18.33
N ALA A 83 -2.23 2.42 19.20
CA ALA A 83 -2.69 2.87 20.51
C ALA A 83 -3.63 4.07 20.34
N PRO A 84 -4.52 4.35 21.32
CA PRO A 84 -5.41 5.50 21.26
C PRO A 84 -4.62 6.80 21.08
N LEU A 85 -5.00 7.58 20.06
CA LEU A 85 -4.37 8.87 19.73
C LEU A 85 -4.49 9.82 20.93
N ARG A 86 -3.36 10.38 21.37
CA ARG A 86 -3.34 11.36 22.47
C ARG A 86 -3.14 12.75 21.89
N GLN A 87 -4.18 13.57 21.93
CA GLN A 87 -4.09 14.99 21.59
C GLN A 87 -3.84 15.79 22.86
N LEU A 88 -2.69 16.47 22.94
CA LEU A 88 -2.39 17.37 24.06
C LEU A 88 -3.05 18.72 23.80
N TYR A 89 -4.12 19.01 24.54
CA TYR A 89 -4.92 20.24 24.40
C TYR A 89 -4.10 21.52 24.63
N TYR A 90 -3.07 21.45 25.46
CA TYR A 90 -2.26 22.62 25.86
C TYR A 90 -1.09 22.95 24.93
N SER A 91 -0.74 22.06 24.00
CA SER A 91 0.50 22.20 23.23
C SER A 91 0.35 21.95 21.73
N ASP A 92 -0.87 21.84 21.21
CA ASP A 92 -1.17 21.56 19.79
C ASP A 92 -0.37 20.40 19.19
N ILE A 93 -0.03 19.44 20.04
CA ILE A 93 0.75 18.27 19.67
C ILE A 93 -0.16 17.06 19.74
N MET A 94 -0.16 16.31 18.64
CA MET A 94 -0.72 14.97 18.62
C MET A 94 0.41 13.96 18.70
N ILE A 95 0.24 12.98 19.59
CA ILE A 95 1.11 11.83 19.71
C ILE A 95 0.30 10.59 19.30
N ALA A 96 0.82 9.86 18.32
CA ALA A 96 0.30 8.56 17.92
C ALA A 96 1.36 7.49 18.19
N ASP A 97 1.09 6.63 19.15
CA ASP A 97 1.92 5.47 19.44
C ASP A 97 1.40 4.26 18.65
N ILE A 98 2.28 3.63 17.89
CA ILE A 98 1.94 2.55 16.97
C ILE A 98 2.84 1.37 17.27
N ASN A 99 2.23 0.21 17.52
CA ASN A 99 2.94 -1.04 17.73
C ASN A 99 2.89 -1.84 16.43
N LEU A 100 4.05 -2.14 15.87
CA LEU A 100 4.19 -2.98 14.69
C LEU A 100 4.83 -4.30 15.10
N THR A 101 4.06 -5.40 15.02
CA THR A 101 4.53 -6.73 15.36
C THR A 101 4.83 -7.51 14.09
N ASN A 102 6.04 -8.06 13.98
CA ASN A 102 6.40 -8.98 12.91
C ASN A 102 5.93 -10.40 13.25
N THR A 103 4.84 -10.85 12.65
CA THR A 103 4.33 -12.23 12.79
C THR A 103 4.87 -13.18 11.71
N SER A 104 5.72 -12.68 10.82
CA SER A 104 6.34 -13.50 9.77
C SER A 104 7.51 -14.32 10.32
N LYS A 105 7.86 -15.38 9.57
CA LYS A 105 9.02 -16.23 9.88
C LYS A 105 10.36 -15.60 9.47
N ARG A 106 10.36 -14.38 8.92
CA ARG A 106 11.54 -13.71 8.34
C ARG A 106 11.75 -12.36 8.99
N VAL A 107 13.00 -11.91 9.05
CA VAL A 107 13.33 -10.55 9.50
C VAL A 107 12.84 -9.57 8.44
N PHE A 108 12.08 -8.55 8.85
CA PHE A 108 11.78 -7.42 7.97
C PHE A 108 13.02 -6.53 7.90
N LYS A 109 13.62 -6.43 6.73
CA LYS A 109 14.80 -5.58 6.53
C LYS A 109 14.42 -4.11 6.60
N LYS A 110 13.25 -3.77 6.04
CA LYS A 110 12.76 -2.39 6.00
C LYS A 110 11.24 -2.36 6.09
N CYS A 111 10.72 -1.58 7.04
CA CYS A 111 9.29 -1.29 7.15
C CYS A 111 9.06 0.21 7.01
N ARG A 112 8.14 0.57 6.13
CA ARG A 112 7.61 1.92 6.00
C ARG A 112 6.25 1.97 6.66
N VAL A 113 6.10 2.76 7.70
CA VAL A 113 4.82 3.00 8.38
C VAL A 113 4.34 4.39 8.04
N ARG A 114 3.12 4.48 7.52
CA ARG A 114 2.50 5.70 7.02
C ARG A 114 1.23 5.99 7.81
N LEU A 115 1.22 7.13 8.47
CA LEU A 115 0.06 7.66 9.18
C LEU A 115 -0.52 8.81 8.38
N SER A 116 -1.73 8.63 7.87
CA SER A 116 -2.44 9.62 7.05
C SER A 116 -3.68 10.12 7.77
N PHE A 117 -3.90 11.43 7.70
CA PHE A 117 -5.06 12.10 8.28
C PHE A 117 -5.98 12.60 7.18
N HIS A 118 -7.27 12.29 7.32
CA HIS A 118 -8.30 12.56 6.32
C HIS A 118 -9.44 13.36 6.96
N THR A 119 -10.01 14.29 6.20
CA THR A 119 -11.19 15.03 6.61
C THR A 119 -12.41 14.12 6.55
N ILE A 120 -13.29 14.19 7.55
CA ILE A 120 -14.57 13.47 7.52
C ILE A 120 -15.53 14.25 6.62
N GLY A 121 -15.97 13.63 5.53
CA GLY A 121 -16.96 14.18 4.62
C GLY A 121 -18.37 14.02 5.15
N LYS A 122 -19.26 14.93 4.75
CA LYS A 122 -20.68 14.88 5.15
C LYS A 122 -21.45 13.75 4.44
N ASN A 123 -20.99 13.37 3.24
CA ASN A 123 -21.63 12.37 2.36
C ASN A 123 -20.61 11.31 1.87
N SER A 124 -21.10 10.15 1.40
CA SER A 124 -20.27 9.02 0.92
C SER A 124 -19.27 9.41 -0.18
N VAL A 125 -19.70 10.25 -1.14
CA VAL A 125 -18.83 10.73 -2.24
C VAL A 125 -17.70 11.63 -1.71
N GLN A 126 -17.99 12.51 -0.76
CA GLN A 126 -16.99 13.36 -0.13
C GLN A 126 -16.00 12.52 0.69
N ASN A 127 -16.47 11.50 1.41
CA ASN A 127 -15.61 10.55 2.12
C ASN A 127 -14.66 9.83 1.16
N PHE A 128 -15.13 9.40 -0.01
CA PHE A 128 -14.26 8.75 -0.98
C PHE A 128 -13.17 9.69 -1.50
N LYS A 129 -13.52 10.94 -1.84
CA LYS A 129 -12.55 11.96 -2.27
C LYS A 129 -11.51 12.22 -1.17
N PHE A 130 -11.94 12.48 0.06
CA PHE A 130 -11.02 12.79 1.17
C PHE A 130 -10.15 11.60 1.56
N ARG A 131 -10.59 10.36 1.35
CA ARG A 131 -9.76 9.17 1.52
C ARG A 131 -8.59 9.10 0.55
N LEU A 132 -8.73 9.70 -0.64
CA LEU A 132 -7.68 9.80 -1.65
C LEU A 132 -6.78 11.02 -1.46
N THR A 133 -7.27 12.08 -0.81
CA THR A 133 -6.52 13.32 -0.57
C THR A 133 -6.34 13.57 0.93
N PRO A 134 -5.40 12.88 1.61
CA PRO A 134 -5.07 13.19 3.00
C PRO A 134 -4.52 14.62 3.11
N PHE A 135 -4.92 15.34 4.15
CA PHE A 135 -4.44 16.71 4.40
C PHE A 135 -3.09 16.72 5.11
N HIS A 136 -2.78 15.66 5.88
CA HIS A 136 -1.48 15.49 6.52
C HIS A 136 -1.05 14.02 6.43
N THR A 137 0.25 13.79 6.26
CA THR A 137 0.80 12.44 6.19
C THR A 137 2.19 12.43 6.80
N GLN A 138 2.40 11.58 7.80
CA GLN A 138 3.71 11.28 8.35
C GLN A 138 4.13 9.87 7.92
N THR A 139 5.44 9.68 7.78
CA THR A 139 6.02 8.40 7.38
C THR A 139 7.26 8.16 8.20
N ALA A 140 7.32 6.99 8.84
CA ALA A 140 8.51 6.49 9.52
C ALA A 140 9.06 5.31 8.72
N ILE A 141 10.38 5.20 8.66
CA ILE A 141 11.07 4.05 8.08
C ILE A 141 11.85 3.40 9.22
N ILE A 142 11.59 2.12 9.45
CA ILE A 142 12.22 1.31 10.49
C ILE A 142 13.00 0.22 9.78
N GLU A 143 14.16 -0.10 10.30
CA GLU A 143 15.03 -1.12 9.75
C GLU A 143 15.11 -2.30 10.72
N GLN A 144 15.20 -3.51 10.16
CA GLN A 144 15.50 -4.74 10.89
C GLN A 144 14.54 -5.05 12.05
N ILE A 145 13.34 -5.56 11.72
CA ILE A 145 12.39 -6.07 12.73
C ILE A 145 12.46 -7.61 12.74
N PRO A 146 13.02 -8.23 13.78
CA PRO A 146 13.12 -9.69 13.85
C PRO A 146 11.74 -10.37 13.94
N PRO A 147 11.63 -11.66 13.58
CA PRO A 147 10.43 -12.46 13.81
C PRO A 147 9.96 -12.39 15.27
N GLY A 148 8.66 -12.23 15.48
CA GLY A 148 8.02 -12.20 16.80
C GLY A 148 8.29 -10.92 17.62
N HIS A 149 9.04 -9.95 17.08
CA HIS A 149 9.34 -8.71 17.79
C HIS A 149 8.33 -7.62 17.44
N THR A 150 8.07 -6.77 18.43
CA THR A 150 7.18 -5.61 18.33
C THR A 150 8.01 -4.34 18.43
N GLU A 151 7.99 -3.53 17.38
CA GLU A 151 8.60 -2.21 17.37
C GLU A 151 7.56 -1.15 17.74
N GLN A 152 7.93 -0.25 18.64
CA GLN A 152 7.10 0.88 19.06
C GLN A 152 7.51 2.12 18.27
N ILE A 153 6.54 2.70 17.57
CA ILE A 153 6.74 3.83 16.67
C ILE A 153 5.94 5.00 17.20
N LYS A 154 6.64 6.08 17.53
CA LYS A 154 6.02 7.30 18.04
C LYS A 154 6.00 8.38 16.97
N PHE A 155 4.81 8.75 16.51
CA PHE A 155 4.62 9.90 15.64
C PHE A 155 4.28 11.13 16.49
N ILE A 156 5.06 12.20 16.29
CA ILE A 156 4.82 13.49 16.95
C ILE A 156 4.44 14.49 15.85
N ILE A 157 3.19 14.92 15.87
CA ILE A 157 2.64 15.90 14.94
C ILE A 157 2.48 17.21 15.70
N ARG A 158 3.18 18.25 15.25
CA ARG A 158 3.04 19.62 15.78
C ARG A 158 1.96 20.37 15.01
N ASP A 159 1.37 21.39 15.63
CA ASP A 159 0.33 22.26 15.06
C ASP A 159 -0.91 21.49 14.58
N PHE A 160 -1.30 20.44 15.30
CA PHE A 160 -2.42 19.58 14.92
C PHE A 160 -3.74 20.03 15.59
N ARG A 161 -4.50 20.91 14.91
CA ARG A 161 -5.82 21.41 15.36
C ARG A 161 -7.06 21.08 14.48
N PRO A 162 -7.17 19.94 13.77
CA PRO A 162 -8.43 19.57 13.13
C PRO A 162 -9.42 18.98 14.14
N GLN A 163 -10.67 19.48 14.15
CA GLN A 163 -11.73 19.03 15.08
C GLN A 163 -12.41 17.72 14.65
N ASN A 164 -12.48 17.43 13.34
CA ASN A 164 -13.17 16.26 12.78
C ASN A 164 -12.29 15.58 11.72
N TYR A 165 -11.56 14.54 12.13
CA TYR A 165 -10.64 13.80 11.26
C TYR A 165 -10.77 12.29 11.45
N SER A 166 -10.43 11.55 10.39
CA SER A 166 -10.23 10.10 10.41
C SER A 166 -8.75 9.80 10.18
N THR A 167 -8.24 8.82 10.88
CA THR A 167 -6.85 8.35 10.73
C THR A 167 -6.83 7.07 9.90
N LYS A 168 -5.88 6.99 8.98
CA LYS A 168 -5.58 5.76 8.24
C LYS A 168 -4.13 5.40 8.49
N LEU A 169 -3.94 4.20 9.01
CA LEU A 169 -2.63 3.62 9.23
C LEU A 169 -2.36 2.59 8.14
N ASN A 170 -1.21 2.70 7.48
CA ASN A 170 -0.71 1.69 6.56
C ASN A 170 0.73 1.34 6.94
N SER A 171 1.11 0.08 6.85
CA SER A 171 2.53 -0.31 6.89
C SER A 171 2.85 -1.14 5.66
N GLU A 172 4.07 -0.99 5.15
CA GLU A 172 4.62 -1.68 3.99
C GLU A 172 5.98 -2.21 4.40
N CYS A 173 6.11 -3.53 4.52
CA CYS A 173 7.32 -4.19 5.02
C CYS A 173 7.96 -5.07 3.96
N PHE A 174 9.28 -5.20 4.01
CA PHE A 174 10.10 -5.91 3.03
C PHE A 174 11.11 -6.83 3.71
#